data_AF-A0A817LUP0-F1
#
_entry.id   AF-A0A817LUP0-F1
#
_cell.length_a   1.000
_cell.length_b   1.000
_cell.length_c   1.000
_cell.angle_alpha   90.00
_cell.angle_beta   90.00
_cell.angle_gamma   90.00
#
_symmetry.space_group_name_H-M   'P 1'
#
loop_
_entity.id
_entity.type
_entity.pdbx_description
1 polymer ?
#
loop_
_entity_poly.entity_id
_entity_poly.type
_entity_poly.pdbx_seq_one_letter_code
_entity_poly.pdbx_strand_id
1 'polypeptide(L)'
;MVDTGATHTLIARSALETFSHPPINKSFTTTAVLGDASTTIIVHGFVRLCIYVNCVPTYASVFVVNSLGVAFILGMDWCLNNGVLLHLREQQLIVRHPVYGHTIVHFLDSVSIPIRLAQSIQLAPCHEHI
;
A
#
# COMPACT_ATOMS: atom_id res chain seq x y z
N MET A 1 3.04 2.56 -3.36
CA MET A 1 4.11 2.98 -2.43
C MET A 1 4.17 1.98 -1.30
N VAL A 2 5.32 1.43 -0.96
CA VAL A 2 5.51 0.76 0.34
C VAL A 2 6.19 1.75 1.26
N ASP A 3 5.61 1.98 2.44
CA ASP A 3 6.08 2.94 3.43
C ASP A 3 6.02 2.31 4.83
N THR A 4 7.19 1.96 5.38
CA THR A 4 7.30 1.37 6.72
C THR A 4 7.15 2.39 7.84
N GLY A 5 7.19 3.69 7.53
CA GLY A 5 6.84 4.76 8.48
C GLY A 5 5.33 4.92 8.66
N ALA A 6 4.53 4.49 7.67
CA ALA A 6 3.08 4.48 7.78
C ALA A 6 2.62 3.28 8.61
N THR A 7 1.94 3.53 9.73
CA THR A 7 1.35 2.46 10.56
C THR A 7 0.26 1.68 9.83
N HIS A 8 -0.46 2.36 8.93
CA HIS A 8 -1.62 1.82 8.26
C HIS A 8 -1.52 1.90 6.74
N THR A 9 -2.13 0.92 6.08
CA THR A 9 -2.29 0.89 4.63
C THR A 9 -3.44 1.82 4.22
N LEU A 10 -3.16 2.72 3.28
CA LEU A 10 -4.06 3.79 2.86
C LEU A 10 -4.28 3.75 1.34
N ILE A 11 -5.51 3.99 0.89
CA ILE A 11 -5.84 4.19 -0.52
C ILE A 11 -6.55 5.52 -0.71
N ALA A 12 -6.15 6.27 -1.74
CA ALA A 12 -6.90 7.43 -2.18
C ALA A 12 -8.25 6.96 -2.73
N ARG A 13 -9.33 7.63 -2.32
CA ARG A 13 -10.68 7.27 -2.76
C ARG A 13 -10.81 7.25 -4.28
N SER A 14 -10.22 8.24 -4.96
CA SER A 14 -10.19 8.31 -6.41
C SER A 14 -9.50 7.11 -7.07
N ALA A 15 -8.47 6.54 -6.42
CA ALA A 15 -7.81 5.34 -6.90
C ALA A 15 -8.66 4.08 -6.67
N LEU A 16 -9.29 3.97 -5.50
CA LEU A 16 -10.20 2.86 -5.18
C LEU A 16 -11.36 2.77 -6.17
N GLU A 17 -11.94 3.92 -6.56
CA GLU A 17 -13.09 4.01 -7.48
C GLU A 17 -12.76 3.59 -8.93
N THR A 18 -11.49 3.30 -9.25
CA THR A 18 -11.07 2.83 -10.59
C THR A 18 -11.26 1.32 -10.81
N PHE A 19 -11.57 0.56 -9.76
CA PHE A 19 -11.78 -0.89 -9.85
C PHE A 19 -12.94 -1.34 -8.96
N SER A 20 -13.48 -2.53 -9.25
CA SER A 20 -14.54 -3.12 -8.43
C SER A 20 -14.01 -3.47 -7.05
N HIS A 21 -14.66 -2.97 -6.01
CA HIS A 21 -14.26 -3.21 -4.62
C HIS A 21 -15.48 -3.50 -3.73
N PRO A 22 -15.30 -4.21 -2.59
CA PRO A 22 -16.34 -4.36 -1.60
C PRO A 22 -16.79 -2.99 -1.05
N PRO A 23 -18.02 -2.86 -0.54
CA PRO A 23 -18.48 -1.61 0.06
C PRO A 23 -17.53 -1.10 1.14
N ILE A 24 -17.31 0.21 1.18
CA ILE A 24 -16.52 0.86 2.22
C ILE A 24 -17.25 0.68 3.55
N ASN A 25 -16.59 0.06 4.53
CA ASN A 25 -17.10 -0.03 5.89
C ASN A 25 -16.93 1.32 6.58
N LYS A 26 -18.02 2.09 6.61
CA LYS A 26 -18.10 3.43 7.21
C LYS A 26 -18.44 3.38 8.70
N SER A 27 -17.80 2.48 9.45
CA SER A 27 -17.98 2.43 10.91
C SER A 27 -17.65 3.77 11.59
N PHE A 28 -16.79 4.58 10.97
CA PHE A 28 -16.51 5.96 11.38
C PHE A 28 -15.97 6.78 10.20
N THR A 29 -16.31 8.07 10.15
CA THR A 29 -15.49 9.07 9.46
C THR A 29 -14.62 9.72 10.52
N THR A 30 -13.30 9.62 10.38
CA THR A 30 -12.36 10.19 11.35
C THR A 30 -11.30 11.02 10.64
N THR A 31 -10.61 11.85 11.41
CA THR A 31 -9.44 12.58 10.95
C THR A 31 -8.22 11.87 11.51
N ALA A 32 -7.31 11.42 10.64
CA ALA A 32 -6.02 10.89 11.05
C ALA A 32 -4.97 11.99 10.96
N VAL A 33 -4.07 12.04 11.94
CA VAL A 33 -2.89 12.93 11.93
C VAL A 33 -1.72 12.14 11.34
N LEU A 34 -1.00 12.74 10.41
CA LEU A 34 0.18 12.14 9.78
C LEU A 34 1.42 12.26 10.67
N GLY A 35 2.52 11.63 10.25
CA GLY A 35 3.77 11.55 11.02
C GLY A 35 4.45 12.91 11.30
N ASP A 36 4.02 13.99 10.64
CA ASP A 36 4.48 15.36 10.93
C ASP A 36 3.72 16.02 12.09
N ALA A 37 2.74 15.34 12.68
CA ALA A 37 1.87 15.80 13.76
C ALA A 37 1.01 17.04 13.43
N SER A 38 1.07 17.56 12.20
CA SER A 38 0.37 18.77 11.78
C SER A 38 -0.58 18.54 10.60
N THR A 39 -0.24 17.61 9.71
CA THR A 39 -1.06 17.31 8.56
C THR A 39 -2.15 16.34 8.96
N THR A 40 -3.39 16.70 8.66
CA THR A 40 -4.56 15.87 8.89
C THR A 40 -5.15 15.36 7.60
N ILE A 41 -5.57 14.11 7.58
CA ILE A 41 -6.29 13.50 6.46
C ILE A 41 -7.65 12.98 6.90
N ILE A 42 -8.65 13.12 6.05
CA ILE A 42 -10.00 12.58 6.30
C ILE A 42 -10.01 11.11 5.85
N VAL A 43 -10.39 10.24 6.79
CA VAL A 43 -10.58 8.81 6.60
C VAL A 43 -12.08 8.53 6.52
N HIS A 44 -12.53 7.99 5.38
CA HIS A 44 -13.94 7.70 5.09
C HIS A 44 -14.41 6.33 5.61
N GLY A 45 -13.48 5.52 6.11
CA GLY A 45 -13.72 4.14 6.55
C GLY A 45 -12.60 3.23 6.06
N PHE A 46 -12.86 1.93 6.02
CA PHE A 46 -11.92 0.96 5.49
C PHE A 46 -12.58 -0.04 4.54
N VAL A 47 -11.77 -0.67 3.70
CA VAL A 47 -12.17 -1.75 2.79
C VAL A 47 -11.16 -2.90 2.93
N ARG A 48 -11.62 -4.14 2.82
CA ARG A 48 -10.73 -5.31 2.76
C ARG A 48 -10.40 -5.61 1.30
N LEU A 49 -9.12 -5.56 0.94
CA LEU A 49 -8.65 -5.80 -0.42
C LEU A 49 -7.76 -7.04 -0.48
N CYS A 50 -7.89 -7.79 -1.58
CA CYS A 50 -6.87 -8.72 -2.04
C CYS A 50 -5.92 -7.95 -2.97
N ILE A 51 -4.64 -7.94 -2.63
CA ILE A 51 -3.59 -7.23 -3.35
C ILE A 51 -2.64 -8.29 -3.89
N TYR A 52 -2.56 -8.40 -5.21
CA TYR A 52 -1.63 -9.30 -5.85
C TYR A 52 -0.28 -8.62 -5.98
N VAL A 53 0.74 -9.23 -5.38
CA VAL A 53 2.14 -8.90 -5.66
C VAL A 53 2.64 -9.98 -6.59
N ASN A 54 2.81 -9.65 -7.88
CA ASN A 54 2.95 -10.65 -8.94
C ASN A 54 1.82 -11.69 -8.87
N CYS A 55 2.13 -12.98 -8.71
CA CYS A 55 1.17 -14.07 -8.56
C CYS A 55 0.84 -14.42 -7.10
N VAL A 56 1.35 -13.66 -6.12
CA VAL A 56 1.13 -13.93 -4.70
C VAL A 56 -0.01 -13.05 -4.18
N PRO A 57 -1.15 -13.62 -3.77
CA PRO A 57 -2.21 -12.86 -3.13
C PRO A 57 -1.79 -12.46 -1.72
N THR A 58 -2.03 -11.19 -1.38
CA THR A 58 -1.87 -10.64 -0.04
C THR A 58 -3.17 -9.95 0.36
N TYR A 59 -3.39 -9.77 1.66
CA TYR A 59 -4.63 -9.17 2.13
C TYR A 59 -4.35 -7.98 3.04
N ALA A 60 -5.16 -6.93 2.90
CA ALA A 60 -5.07 -5.72 3.70
C ALA A 60 -6.45 -5.22 4.11
N SER A 61 -6.57 -4.74 5.35
CA SER A 61 -7.61 -3.79 5.72
C SER A 61 -7.07 -2.40 5.41
N VAL A 62 -7.67 -1.73 4.43
CA VAL A 62 -7.16 -0.50 3.84
C VAL A 62 -8.06 0.66 4.23
N PHE A 63 -7.48 1.72 4.80
CA PHE A 63 -8.24 2.95 5.03
C PHE A 63 -8.41 3.74 3.75
N VAL A 64 -9.65 4.17 3.51
CA VAL A 64 -10.00 5.00 2.36
C VAL A 64 -9.92 6.45 2.77
N VAL A 65 -9.09 7.22 2.08
CA VAL A 65 -8.81 8.62 2.42
C VAL A 65 -9.13 9.53 1.24
N ASN A 66 -9.43 10.80 1.50
CA ASN A 66 -9.87 11.70 0.45
C ASN A 66 -8.80 11.93 -0.64
N SER A 67 -7.55 12.12 -0.23
CA SER A 67 -6.42 12.35 -1.14
C SER A 67 -5.11 11.89 -0.51
N LEU A 68 -4.16 11.50 -1.37
CA LEU A 68 -2.79 11.13 -1.07
C LEU A 68 -1.91 11.63 -2.22
N GLY A 69 -0.62 11.91 -1.95
CA GLY A 69 0.35 12.21 -3.00
C GLY A 69 0.66 11.02 -3.94
N VAL A 70 0.19 9.82 -3.58
CA VAL A 70 0.27 8.59 -4.37
C VAL A 70 -1.06 7.87 -4.33
N ALA A 71 -1.38 7.03 -5.31
CA ALA A 71 -2.65 6.31 -5.34
C ALA A 71 -2.85 5.39 -4.12
N PHE A 72 -1.77 4.72 -3.70
CA PHE A 72 -1.85 3.64 -2.72
C PHE A 72 -0.57 3.51 -1.89
N ILE A 73 -0.72 3.43 -0.57
CA ILE A 73 0.35 3.25 0.41
C ILE A 73 0.12 1.93 1.13
N LEU A 74 1.06 1.01 0.98
CA LEU A 74 1.19 -0.21 1.76
C LEU A 74 2.01 0.09 3.00
N GLY A 75 1.34 0.12 4.15
CA GLY A 75 1.92 0.43 5.44
C GLY A 75 2.59 -0.76 6.12
N MET A 76 3.08 -0.52 7.33
CA MET A 76 3.70 -1.53 8.17
C MET A 76 2.71 -2.63 8.58
N ASP A 77 1.42 -2.31 8.71
CA ASP A 77 0.36 -3.29 8.95
C ASP A 77 0.28 -4.37 7.86
N TRP A 78 0.32 -3.97 6.58
CA TRP A 78 0.34 -4.92 5.47
C TRP A 78 1.65 -5.71 5.45
N CYS A 79 2.78 -5.04 5.72
CA CYS A 79 4.09 -5.70 5.74
C CYS A 79 4.15 -6.81 6.79
N LEU A 80 3.71 -6.53 8.02
CA LEU A 80 3.69 -7.50 9.11
C LEU A 80 2.72 -8.66 8.83
N ASN A 81 1.51 -8.35 8.39
CA ASN A 81 0.46 -9.35 8.17
C ASN A 81 0.78 -10.31 7.02
N ASN A 82 1.58 -9.88 6.04
CA ASN A 82 1.92 -10.67 4.87
C ASN A 82 3.38 -11.13 4.84
N GLY A 83 4.09 -11.05 5.98
CA GLY A 83 5.45 -11.56 6.12
C GLY A 83 6.44 -10.94 5.13
N VAL A 84 6.28 -9.63 4.87
CA VAL A 84 7.07 -8.90 3.87
C VAL A 84 8.47 -8.62 4.42
N LEU A 85 9.48 -8.93 3.62
CA LEU A 85 10.88 -8.59 3.92
C LEU A 85 11.36 -7.53 2.94
N LEU A 86 11.98 -6.49 3.47
CA LEU A 86 12.60 -5.43 2.67
C LEU A 86 14.11 -5.60 2.71
N HIS A 87 14.67 -5.99 1.58
CA HIS A 87 16.10 -6.11 1.35
C HIS A 87 16.58 -4.81 0.72
N LEU A 88 16.89 -3.81 1.56
CA LEU A 88 17.21 -2.46 1.11
C LEU A 88 18.49 -2.39 0.28
N ARG A 89 19.49 -3.22 0.61
CA ARG A 89 20.77 -3.25 -0.11
C ARG A 89 20.59 -3.78 -1.54
N GLU A 90 19.76 -4.80 -1.69
CA GLU A 90 19.44 -5.44 -2.96
C GLU A 90 18.28 -4.75 -3.69
N GLN A 91 17.71 -3.70 -3.08
CA GLN A 91 16.52 -2.99 -3.54
C GLN A 91 15.35 -3.93 -3.87
N GLN A 92 15.05 -4.84 -2.95
CA GLN A 92 14.07 -5.89 -3.15
C GLN A 92 13.02 -5.91 -2.04
N LEU A 93 11.78 -6.14 -2.45
CA LEU A 93 10.67 -6.55 -1.60
C LEU A 93 10.45 -8.05 -1.80
N ILE A 94 10.39 -8.81 -0.73
CA ILE A 94 10.07 -10.23 -0.76
C ILE A 94 8.76 -10.47 -0.04
N VAL A 95 7.78 -11.05 -0.72
CA VAL A 95 6.54 -11.56 -0.10
C VAL A 95 6.63 -13.07 -0.04
N ARG A 96 6.36 -13.64 1.14
CA ARG A 96 6.32 -15.10 1.35
C ARG A 96 4.88 -15.52 1.61
N HIS A 97 4.45 -16.57 0.92
CA HIS A 97 3.13 -17.15 1.07
C HIS A 97 3.23 -18.68 1.17
N PRO A 98 2.55 -19.31 2.14
CA PRO A 98 2.70 -20.75 2.39
C PRO A 98 2.32 -21.62 1.19
N VAL A 99 1.28 -21.23 0.44
CA VAL A 99 0.81 -21.96 -0.76
C VAL A 99 1.51 -21.54 -2.05
N TYR A 100 1.65 -20.24 -2.32
CA TYR A 100 2.19 -19.73 -3.60
C TYR A 100 3.71 -19.55 -3.62
N GLY A 101 4.42 -19.93 -2.55
CA GLY A 101 5.87 -19.79 -2.46
C GLY A 101 6.30 -18.37 -2.09
N HIS A 102 7.27 -17.80 -2.79
CA HIS A 102 7.67 -16.42 -2.56
C HIS A 102 7.80 -15.67 -3.88
N THR A 103 7.63 -14.36 -3.80
CA THR A 103 7.89 -13.48 -4.93
C THR A 103 8.82 -12.36 -4.53
N ILE A 104 9.61 -11.91 -5.49
CA ILE A 104 10.58 -10.84 -5.34
C ILE A 104 10.14 -9.72 -6.28
N VAL A 105 10.04 -8.51 -5.75
CA VAL A 105 9.80 -7.30 -6.54
C VAL A 105 10.98 -6.37 -6.33
N HIS A 106 11.62 -5.97 -7.42
CA HIS A 106 12.65 -4.96 -7.40
C HIS A 106 12.01 -3.57 -7.24
N PHE A 107 12.64 -2.71 -6.44
CA PHE A 107 12.19 -1.34 -6.32
C PHE A 107 12.35 -0.64 -7.67
N LEU A 108 11.33 0.11 -8.07
CA LEU A 108 11.40 0.93 -9.27
C LEU A 108 12.18 2.21 -8.96
N ASP A 109 13.39 2.32 -9.50
CA ASP A 109 14.15 3.56 -9.58
C ASP A 109 13.47 4.51 -10.59
N SER A 110 12.43 5.21 -10.16
CA SER A 110 11.91 6.32 -10.96
C SER A 110 12.77 7.55 -10.70
N VAL A 111 13.62 7.85 -11.68
CA VAL A 111 14.43 9.06 -11.83
C VAL A 111 13.59 10.31 -11.51
N SER A 112 14.12 11.16 -10.63
CA SER A 112 13.68 12.52 -10.27
C SER A 112 12.42 12.67 -9.39
N ILE A 113 12.61 12.57 -8.07
CA ILE A 113 11.92 13.46 -7.13
C ILE A 113 13.01 14.19 -6.33
N PRO A 114 13.14 15.53 -6.46
CA PRO A 114 14.06 16.28 -5.62
C PRO A 114 13.54 16.26 -4.17
N ILE A 115 14.22 15.48 -3.30
CA ILE A 115 14.46 15.64 -1.84
C ILE A 115 13.23 16.11 -1.02
N ARG A 116 12.65 15.42 -0.02
CA ARG A 116 13.14 14.55 1.07
C ARG A 116 11.91 13.88 1.74
N LEU A 117 12.15 12.77 2.45
CA LEU A 117 11.24 11.94 3.28
C LEU A 117 10.60 10.74 2.55
N ALA A 118 10.95 9.54 3.05
CA ALA A 118 10.55 8.19 2.64
C ALA A 118 10.70 7.86 1.14
N GLN A 119 11.60 6.92 0.81
CA GLN A 119 11.67 6.35 -0.53
C GLN A 119 10.35 5.64 -0.84
N SER A 120 9.63 6.15 -1.85
CA SER A 120 8.35 5.58 -2.27
C SER A 120 8.55 4.39 -3.20
N ILE A 121 8.25 3.17 -2.76
CA ILE A 121 8.35 1.98 -3.64
C ILE A 121 7.08 1.83 -4.48
N GLN A 122 7.15 2.06 -5.80
CA GLN A 122 6.04 1.76 -6.70
C GLN A 122 6.11 0.30 -7.19
N LEU A 123 4.97 -0.38 -7.29
CA LEU A 123 4.83 -1.75 -7.81
C LEU A 123 4.18 -1.67 -9.20
N ALA A 124 4.65 -2.46 -10.17
CA ALA A 124 4.05 -2.53 -11.50
C ALA A 124 2.70 -3.30 -11.46
N PRO A 125 1.68 -2.90 -12.23
CA PRO A 125 0.42 -3.63 -12.33
C PRO A 125 0.61 -4.98 -13.04
N CYS A 126 0.02 -6.05 -12.50
CA CYS A 126 -0.04 -7.36 -13.16
C CYS A 126 -1.30 -7.42 -14.04
N HIS A 127 -1.15 -7.80 -15.31
CA HIS A 127 -2.28 -8.12 -16.19
C HIS A 127 -2.36 -9.64 -16.35
N GLU A 128 -3.44 -10.25 -15.86
CA GLU A 128 -3.77 -11.64 -16.22
C GLU A 128 -4.52 -11.65 -17.55
N HIS A 129 -3.94 -12.31 -18.56
CA HIS A 129 -4.72 -12.82 -19.69
C HIS A 129 -5.38 -14.12 -19.23
N ILE A 130 -6.71 -14.08 -19.06
CA ILE A 130 -7.55 -15.27 -18.87
C ILE A 130 -7.56 -16.10 -20.15
#